data_AF-A0A1Q3AIR5-F1
#
_entry.id   AF-A0A1Q3AIR5-F1
#
_cell.length_a   1.000
_cell.length_b   1.000
_cell.length_c   1.000
_cell.angle_alpha   90.00
_cell.angle_beta   90.00
_cell.angle_gamma   90.00
#
_symmetry.space_group_name_H-M   'P 1'
#
loop_
_entity.id
_entity.type
_entity.pdbx_description
1 polymer ?
#
loop_
_entity_poly.entity_id
_entity_poly.type
_entity_poly.pdbx_seq_one_letter_code
_entity_poly.pdbx_strand_id
1 'polypeptide(L)'
;MSDENIASALNQLADCEQKIEDKEKELEWYRLKTLMPHYEERDEIVAKIPNFWKIVLSQHDDFANYVRAADFKYIDAIQFLVVKWQSPRDFDITIGFQAVDQELPAQTVKKHFYHDGDDMKSQPVELKHNLPPRKRHNRFFDWFQWQGLDDKSEFPNGDDLARLITDEIYPLCVKFYTEAQRDVADEDSDDESSEPELL
;
A
#
# COMPACT_ATOMS: atom_id res chain seq x y z
N MET A 1 43.47 26.97 -5.25
CA MET A 1 43.60 25.52 -5.01
C MET A 1 43.97 24.88 -6.33
N SER A 2 44.90 23.92 -6.37
CA SER A 2 45.22 23.22 -7.62
C SER A 2 44.07 22.31 -8.04
N ASP A 3 43.92 22.07 -9.34
CA ASP A 3 42.91 21.14 -9.89
C ASP A 3 43.08 19.73 -9.31
N GLU A 4 44.32 19.34 -8.98
CA GLU A 4 44.64 18.07 -8.28
C GLU A 4 44.03 17.99 -6.87
N ASN A 5 44.03 19.10 -6.11
CA ASN A 5 43.43 19.13 -4.78
C ASN A 5 41.90 19.01 -4.86
N ILE A 6 41.29 19.59 -5.89
CA ILE A 6 39.85 19.48 -6.14
C ILE A 6 39.49 18.05 -6.53
N ALA A 7 40.23 17.43 -7.45
CA ALA A 7 40.00 16.05 -7.87
C ALA A 7 40.13 15.06 -6.69
N SER A 8 41.15 15.25 -5.83
CA SER A 8 41.31 14.44 -4.62
C SER A 8 40.13 14.60 -3.65
N ALA A 9 39.67 15.83 -3.43
CA ALA A 9 38.52 16.10 -2.58
C ALA A 9 37.23 15.46 -3.13
N LEU A 10 36.98 15.54 -4.44
CA LEU A 10 35.81 14.94 -5.08
C LEU A 10 35.80 13.41 -4.93
N ASN A 11 36.95 12.75 -5.04
CA ASN A 11 37.04 11.31 -4.80
C ASN A 11 36.73 10.95 -3.34
N GLN A 12 37.25 11.72 -2.39
CA GLN A 12 36.96 11.51 -0.97
C GLN A 12 35.48 11.75 -0.63
N LEU A 13 34.85 12.73 -1.28
CA LEU A 13 33.41 12.96 -1.15
C LEU A 13 32.63 11.78 -1.72
N ALA A 14 32.96 11.26 -2.90
CA ALA A 14 32.32 10.08 -3.46
C ALA A 14 32.43 8.85 -2.53
N ASP A 15 33.61 8.61 -1.95
CA ASP A 15 33.82 7.55 -0.96
C ASP A 15 33.00 7.78 0.33
N CYS A 16 32.77 9.04 0.70
CA CYS A 16 31.96 9.39 1.87
C CYS A 16 30.47 9.17 1.61
N GLU A 17 29.97 9.62 0.46
CA GLU A 17 28.56 9.45 0.06
C GLU A 17 28.21 7.96 -0.03
N GLN A 18 29.10 7.12 -0.59
CA GLN A 18 28.86 5.67 -0.64
C GLN A 18 28.70 5.05 0.76
N LYS A 19 29.53 5.48 1.72
CA LYS A 19 29.43 5.01 3.12
C LYS A 19 28.15 5.47 3.80
N ILE A 20 27.69 6.68 3.48
CA ILE A 20 26.41 7.20 3.99
C ILE A 20 25.26 6.36 3.43
N GLU A 21 25.23 6.16 2.12
CA GLU A 21 24.19 5.36 1.44
C GLU A 21 24.14 3.92 2.00
N ASP A 22 25.29 3.28 2.18
CA ASP A 22 25.37 1.94 2.76
C ASP A 22 24.83 1.91 4.19
N LYS A 23 25.10 2.97 4.98
CA LYS A 23 24.63 3.05 6.36
C LYS A 23 23.14 3.35 6.46
N GLU A 24 22.60 4.17 5.57
CA GLU A 24 21.16 4.43 5.47
C GLU A 24 20.39 3.14 5.12
N LYS A 25 20.89 2.36 4.16
CA LYS A 25 20.33 1.03 3.83
C LYS A 25 20.32 0.08 5.04
N GLU A 26 21.42 0.06 5.80
CA GLU A 26 21.51 -0.75 7.02
C GLU A 26 20.50 -0.29 8.09
N LEU A 27 20.39 1.02 8.30
CA LEU A 27 19.49 1.60 9.30
C LEU A 27 18.02 1.35 8.96
N GLU A 28 17.64 1.53 7.70
CA GLU A 28 16.27 1.27 7.25
C GLU A 28 15.93 -0.22 7.38
N TRP A 29 16.86 -1.10 7.03
CA TRP A 29 16.64 -2.52 7.22
C TRP A 29 16.54 -2.93 8.69
N TYR A 30 17.36 -2.33 9.56
CA TYR A 30 17.27 -2.53 10.99
C TYR A 30 15.91 -2.09 11.53
N ARG A 31 15.44 -0.89 11.15
CA ARG A 31 14.11 -0.39 11.49
C ARG A 31 13.02 -1.37 11.08
N LEU A 32 12.99 -1.82 9.82
CA LEU A 32 11.98 -2.76 9.34
C LEU A 32 12.01 -4.08 10.12
N LYS A 33 13.19 -4.67 10.32
CA LYS A 33 13.34 -5.90 11.12
C LYS A 33 12.82 -5.75 12.54
N THR A 34 13.04 -4.59 13.17
CA THR A 34 12.53 -4.32 14.52
C THR A 34 11.01 -4.16 14.53
N LEU A 35 10.42 -3.55 13.49
CA LEU A 35 8.97 -3.31 13.43
C LEU A 35 8.17 -4.54 12.97
N MET A 36 8.73 -5.42 12.14
CA MET A 36 8.01 -6.57 11.58
C MET A 36 7.29 -7.45 12.61
N PRO A 37 7.90 -7.86 13.75
CA PRO A 37 7.19 -8.64 14.77
C PRO A 37 6.00 -7.89 15.38
N HIS A 38 6.09 -6.56 15.51
CA HIS A 38 5.00 -5.73 16.03
C HIS A 38 3.89 -5.54 15.00
N TYR A 39 4.22 -5.52 13.70
CA TYR A 39 3.19 -5.57 12.67
C TYR A 39 2.46 -6.92 12.69
N GLU A 40 3.15 -8.05 12.86
CA GLU A 40 2.50 -9.36 12.98
C GLU A 40 1.55 -9.42 14.20
N GLU A 41 1.98 -8.92 15.35
CA GLU A 41 1.12 -8.79 16.55
C GLU A 41 -0.10 -7.88 16.28
N ARG A 42 0.12 -6.72 15.64
CA ARG A 42 -0.96 -5.79 15.28
C ARG A 42 -1.95 -6.43 14.33
N ASP A 43 -1.49 -7.20 13.35
CA ASP A 43 -2.35 -7.83 12.35
C ASP A 43 -3.27 -8.89 12.98
N GLU A 44 -2.79 -9.63 13.99
CA GLU A 44 -3.64 -10.55 14.79
C GLU A 44 -4.75 -9.82 15.56
N ILE A 45 -4.51 -8.58 15.98
CA ILE A 45 -5.50 -7.74 16.66
C ILE A 45 -6.49 -7.18 15.65
N VAL A 46 -5.98 -6.61 14.55
CA VAL A 46 -6.78 -6.04 13.45
C VAL A 46 -7.74 -7.08 12.86
N ALA A 47 -7.33 -8.34 12.74
CA ALA A 47 -8.17 -9.43 12.23
C ALA A 47 -9.46 -9.67 13.04
N LYS A 48 -9.53 -9.18 14.28
CA LYS A 48 -10.71 -9.27 15.16
C LYS A 48 -11.73 -8.16 14.91
N ILE A 49 -11.38 -7.14 14.12
CA ILE A 49 -12.20 -5.97 13.85
C ILE A 49 -12.87 -6.15 12.48
N PRO A 50 -14.21 -6.35 12.43
CA PRO A 50 -14.93 -6.46 11.16
C PRO A 50 -14.78 -5.19 10.33
N ASN A 51 -14.69 -5.35 9.01
CA ASN A 51 -14.63 -4.24 8.04
C ASN A 51 -13.44 -3.29 8.23
N PHE A 52 -12.42 -3.64 9.01
CA PHE A 52 -11.27 -2.77 9.28
C PHE A 52 -10.64 -2.25 7.99
N TRP A 53 -10.27 -3.15 7.07
CA TRP A 53 -9.61 -2.76 5.82
C TRP A 53 -10.52 -2.01 4.87
N LYS A 54 -11.82 -2.33 4.83
CA LYS A 54 -12.81 -1.54 4.09
C LYS A 54 -12.80 -0.08 4.56
N ILE A 55 -12.84 0.14 5.87
CA ILE A 55 -12.83 1.48 6.47
C ILE A 55 -11.52 2.19 6.18
N VAL A 56 -10.38 1.54 6.43
CA VAL A 56 -9.04 2.11 6.18
C VAL A 56 -8.86 2.54 4.73
N LEU A 57 -9.20 1.68 3.77
CA LEU A 57 -9.05 1.97 2.35
C LEU A 57 -10.02 3.04 1.85
N SER A 58 -11.17 3.21 2.52
CA SER A 58 -12.13 4.28 2.20
C SER A 58 -11.72 5.63 2.78
N GLN A 59 -11.05 5.64 3.94
CA GLN A 59 -10.55 6.85 4.58
C GLN A 59 -9.29 7.41 3.89
N HIS A 60 -8.52 6.56 3.23
CA HIS A 60 -7.28 6.99 2.60
C HIS A 60 -7.54 7.76 1.29
N ASP A 61 -7.34 9.08 1.31
CA ASP A 61 -7.64 9.99 0.19
C ASP A 61 -7.03 9.53 -1.15
N ASP A 62 -5.74 9.19 -1.16
CA ASP A 62 -5.06 8.84 -2.41
C ASP A 62 -5.39 7.45 -2.94
N PHE A 63 -5.90 6.52 -2.12
CA PHE A 63 -6.20 5.16 -2.57
C PHE A 63 -7.30 5.16 -3.63
N ALA A 64 -8.28 6.06 -3.49
CA ALA A 64 -9.38 6.24 -4.44
C ALA A 64 -8.90 6.57 -5.86
N ASN A 65 -7.71 7.18 -6.01
CA ASN A 65 -7.13 7.52 -7.32
C ASN A 65 -6.72 6.28 -8.13
N TYR A 66 -6.53 5.14 -7.47
CA TYR A 66 -6.09 3.89 -8.10
C TYR A 66 -7.23 2.88 -8.34
N VAL A 67 -8.43 3.16 -7.84
CA VAL A 67 -9.58 2.27 -7.93
C VAL A 67 -10.74 2.93 -8.67
N ARG A 68 -11.46 2.16 -9.48
CA ARG A 68 -12.68 2.66 -10.12
C ARG A 68 -13.84 2.54 -9.14
N ALA A 69 -14.85 3.40 -9.29
CA ALA A 69 -16.09 3.33 -8.49
C ALA A 69 -16.72 1.92 -8.48
N ALA A 70 -16.70 1.21 -9.61
CA ALA A 70 -17.26 -0.14 -9.73
C ALA A 70 -16.41 -1.22 -9.02
N ASP A 71 -15.16 -0.92 -8.68
CA ASP A 71 -14.25 -1.87 -8.04
C ASP A 71 -14.41 -1.86 -6.51
N PHE A 72 -15.05 -0.84 -5.92
CA PHE A 72 -15.22 -0.75 -4.46
C PHE A 72 -15.94 -1.95 -3.85
N LYS A 73 -16.85 -2.61 -4.57
CA LYS A 73 -17.48 -3.85 -4.07
C LYS A 73 -16.48 -4.98 -3.82
N TYR A 74 -15.33 -4.99 -4.51
CA TYR A 74 -14.25 -5.94 -4.27
C TYR A 74 -13.23 -5.42 -3.26
N ILE A 75 -13.04 -4.11 -3.17
CA ILE A 75 -12.25 -3.47 -2.10
C ILE A 75 -12.91 -3.76 -0.74
N ASP A 76 -14.23 -3.64 -0.67
CA ASP A 76 -15.06 -3.97 0.49
C ASP A 76 -14.92 -5.44 0.92
N ALA A 77 -14.53 -6.32 -0.01
CA ALA A 77 -14.33 -7.74 0.26
C ALA A 77 -12.93 -8.04 0.84
N ILE A 78 -12.03 -7.07 0.97
CA ILE A 78 -10.70 -7.27 1.54
C ILE A 78 -10.83 -7.57 3.05
N GLN A 79 -10.42 -8.78 3.43
CA GLN A 79 -10.39 -9.25 4.82
C GLN A 79 -9.12 -8.82 5.55
N PHE A 80 -7.99 -8.91 4.84
CA PHE A 80 -6.69 -8.54 5.38
C PHE A 80 -5.77 -8.06 4.26
N LEU A 81 -4.86 -7.17 4.63
CA LEU A 81 -3.73 -6.71 3.82
C LEU A 81 -2.49 -6.78 4.72
N VAL A 82 -1.48 -7.54 4.27
CA VAL A 82 -0.23 -7.74 5.02
C VAL A 82 0.95 -7.43 4.12
N VAL A 83 1.94 -6.71 4.64
CA VAL A 83 3.23 -6.48 3.98
C VAL A 83 4.33 -7.21 4.74
N LYS A 84 5.15 -7.98 4.03
CA LYS A 84 6.35 -8.63 4.57
C LYS A 84 7.57 -8.20 3.78
N TRP A 85 8.54 -7.59 4.46
CA TRP A 85 9.80 -7.15 3.84
C TRP A 85 10.89 -8.21 3.98
N GLN A 86 11.57 -8.50 2.87
CA GLN A 86 12.82 -9.25 2.81
C GLN A 86 14.03 -8.29 2.80
N SER A 87 13.83 -7.07 2.31
CA SER A 87 14.73 -5.91 2.44
C SER A 87 13.92 -4.61 2.29
N PRO A 88 14.51 -3.42 2.46
CA PRO A 88 13.82 -2.16 2.14
C PRO A 88 13.34 -2.07 0.68
N ARG A 89 13.91 -2.87 -0.22
CA ARG A 89 13.65 -2.83 -1.67
C ARG A 89 13.03 -4.14 -2.20
N ASP A 90 12.68 -5.07 -1.33
CA ASP A 90 12.18 -6.40 -1.65
C ASP A 90 11.12 -6.79 -0.61
N PHE A 91 9.87 -6.94 -1.05
CA PHE A 91 8.74 -7.18 -0.18
C PHE A 91 7.60 -7.91 -0.88
N ASP A 92 6.74 -8.54 -0.08
CA ASP A 92 5.49 -9.11 -0.52
C ASP A 92 4.29 -8.36 0.05
N ILE A 93 3.28 -8.10 -0.78
CA ILE A 93 1.95 -7.66 -0.37
C ILE A 93 1.00 -8.86 -0.50
N THR A 94 0.34 -9.23 0.59
CA THR A 94 -0.63 -10.33 0.63
C THR A 94 -2.02 -9.79 0.98
N ILE A 95 -3.00 -10.07 0.12
CA ILE A 95 -4.38 -9.61 0.28
C ILE A 95 -5.32 -10.82 0.31
N GLY A 96 -6.15 -10.88 1.35
CA GLY A 96 -7.23 -11.88 1.47
C GLY A 96 -8.57 -11.27 1.10
N PHE A 97 -9.34 -11.96 0.25
CA PHE A 97 -10.66 -11.53 -0.20
C PHE A 97 -11.75 -12.49 0.28
N GLN A 98 -12.89 -11.94 0.66
CA GLN A 98 -14.16 -12.67 0.74
C GLN A 98 -14.73 -12.93 -0.64
N ALA A 99 -15.64 -13.90 -0.72
CA ALA A 99 -16.39 -14.11 -1.95
C ALA A 99 -17.35 -12.95 -2.20
N VAL A 100 -17.45 -12.51 -3.45
CA VAL A 100 -18.41 -11.53 -3.94
C VAL A 100 -19.23 -12.19 -5.05
N ASP A 101 -20.47 -12.54 -4.71
CA ASP A 101 -21.42 -13.23 -5.59
C ASP A 101 -20.78 -14.40 -6.35
N GLN A 102 -20.98 -14.47 -7.67
CA GLN A 102 -20.33 -15.42 -8.58
C GLN A 102 -19.10 -14.82 -9.26
N GLU A 103 -18.75 -13.57 -8.93
CA GLU A 103 -17.76 -12.78 -9.63
C GLU A 103 -16.35 -12.93 -9.05
N LEU A 104 -16.22 -12.95 -7.72
CA LEU A 104 -14.95 -13.11 -7.03
C LEU A 104 -15.08 -14.26 -6.01
N PRO A 105 -14.35 -15.37 -6.14
CA PRO A 105 -14.27 -16.36 -5.09
C PRO A 105 -13.40 -15.85 -3.93
N ALA A 106 -13.67 -16.34 -2.72
CA ALA A 106 -12.78 -16.12 -1.58
C ALA A 106 -11.40 -16.69 -1.89
N GLN A 107 -10.36 -15.89 -1.72
CA GLN A 107 -8.99 -16.27 -2.08
C GLN A 107 -7.97 -15.37 -1.40
N THR A 108 -6.74 -15.85 -1.32
CA THR A 108 -5.58 -15.06 -0.88
C THR A 108 -4.63 -14.91 -2.05
N VAL A 109 -4.24 -13.67 -2.35
CA VAL A 109 -3.32 -13.33 -3.43
C VAL A 109 -2.08 -12.68 -2.83
N LYS A 110 -0.90 -13.19 -3.19
CA LYS A 110 0.39 -12.67 -2.75
C LYS A 110 1.14 -12.13 -3.94
N LYS A 111 1.48 -10.85 -3.93
CA LYS A 111 2.24 -10.17 -4.98
C LYS A 111 3.62 -9.76 -4.47
N HIS A 112 4.65 -10.12 -5.20
CA HIS A 112 6.04 -9.87 -4.86
C HIS A 112 6.58 -8.65 -5.62
N PHE A 113 7.30 -7.78 -4.93
CA PHE A 113 7.91 -6.58 -5.47
C PHE A 113 9.39 -6.54 -5.13
N TYR A 114 10.21 -6.13 -6.10
CA TYR A 114 11.65 -5.97 -5.93
C TYR A 114 12.12 -4.79 -6.78
N HIS A 115 13.30 -4.25 -6.49
CA HIS A 115 13.89 -3.22 -7.34
C HIS A 115 14.96 -3.80 -8.27
N ASP A 116 14.94 -3.35 -9.54
CA ASP A 116 15.99 -3.56 -10.53
C ASP A 116 16.55 -2.19 -10.92
N GLY A 117 17.78 -1.89 -10.49
CA GLY A 117 18.32 -0.53 -10.55
C GLY A 117 17.53 0.40 -9.63
N ASP A 118 16.94 1.46 -10.17
CA ASP A 118 16.05 2.39 -9.46
C ASP A 118 14.57 2.05 -9.65
N ASP A 119 14.24 1.17 -10.59
CA ASP A 119 12.87 0.82 -10.93
C ASP A 119 12.32 -0.25 -9.99
N MET A 120 11.09 -0.07 -9.52
CA MET A 120 10.33 -1.15 -8.90
C MET A 120 9.77 -2.06 -9.98
N LYS A 121 9.91 -3.38 -9.79
CA LYS A 121 9.38 -4.44 -10.65
C LYS A 121 8.54 -5.41 -9.82
N SER A 122 7.72 -6.20 -10.51
CA SER A 122 6.91 -7.25 -9.88
C SER A 122 6.69 -8.43 -10.83
N GLN A 123 6.39 -9.59 -10.27
CA GLN A 123 5.87 -10.72 -11.05
C GLN A 123 4.34 -10.64 -11.16
N PRO A 124 3.76 -11.03 -12.31
CA PRO A 124 2.32 -11.07 -12.46
C PRO A 124 1.75 -12.21 -11.61
N VAL A 125 0.62 -11.95 -10.94
CA VAL A 125 -0.04 -12.94 -10.09
C VAL A 125 -1.50 -13.04 -10.48
N GLU A 126 -1.96 -14.28 -10.69
CA GLU A 126 -3.34 -14.53 -11.06
C GLU A 126 -4.27 -14.26 -9.87
N LEU A 127 -5.22 -13.34 -10.09
CA LEU A 127 -6.40 -13.17 -9.23
C LEU A 127 -7.58 -13.84 -9.93
N LYS A 128 -8.12 -14.90 -9.34
CA LYS A 128 -9.21 -15.67 -9.95
C LYS A 128 -10.49 -14.87 -9.90
N HIS A 129 -11.12 -14.60 -11.03
CA HIS A 129 -12.42 -13.91 -11.08
C HIS A 129 -13.23 -14.28 -12.32
N ASN A 130 -14.55 -14.12 -12.25
CA ASN A 130 -15.47 -14.35 -13.37
C ASN A 130 -15.98 -13.04 -14.00
N LEU A 131 -15.22 -11.96 -13.86
CA LEU A 131 -15.60 -10.67 -14.44
C LEU A 131 -15.54 -10.71 -15.97
N PRO A 132 -16.47 -9.99 -16.65
CA PRO A 132 -16.42 -9.87 -18.09
C PRO A 132 -15.10 -9.20 -18.54
N PRO A 133 -14.55 -9.62 -19.70
CA PRO A 133 -13.36 -9.02 -20.25
C PRO A 133 -13.61 -7.55 -20.62
N ARG A 134 -12.58 -6.72 -20.50
CA ARG A 134 -12.64 -5.29 -20.84
C ARG A 134 -11.49 -4.91 -21.76
N LYS A 135 -11.70 -3.85 -22.55
CA LYS A 135 -10.69 -3.31 -23.48
C LYS A 135 -9.58 -2.48 -22.79
N ARG A 136 -9.79 -2.02 -21.56
CA ARG A 136 -8.81 -1.22 -20.79
C ARG A 136 -8.47 -1.94 -19.49
N HIS A 137 -7.17 -2.00 -19.19
CA HIS A 137 -6.57 -2.62 -18.02
C HIS A 137 -6.31 -1.58 -16.94
N ASN A 138 -7.35 -1.19 -16.22
CA ASN A 138 -7.25 -0.21 -15.15
C ASN A 138 -8.35 -0.41 -14.11
N ARG A 139 -8.73 -1.67 -13.89
CA ARG A 139 -9.36 -2.07 -12.64
C ARG A 139 -8.29 -2.30 -11.60
N PHE A 140 -8.68 -2.23 -10.34
CA PHE A 140 -7.84 -2.67 -9.23
C PHE A 140 -7.22 -4.07 -9.49
N PHE A 141 -7.96 -4.97 -10.13
CA PHE A 141 -7.47 -6.33 -10.42
C PHE A 141 -6.34 -6.38 -11.45
N ASP A 142 -6.26 -5.41 -12.36
CA ASP A 142 -5.17 -5.36 -13.35
C ASP A 142 -3.83 -5.03 -12.68
N TRP A 143 -3.82 -4.41 -11.48
CA TRP A 143 -2.61 -4.18 -10.70
C TRP A 143 -1.90 -5.49 -10.32
N PHE A 144 -2.63 -6.60 -10.13
CA PHE A 144 -2.00 -7.89 -9.86
C PHE A 144 -1.15 -8.41 -11.02
N GLN A 145 -1.43 -7.96 -12.25
CA GLN A 145 -0.67 -8.28 -13.46
C GLN A 145 0.43 -7.26 -13.78
N TRP A 146 0.49 -6.13 -13.08
CA TRP A 146 1.53 -5.12 -13.27
C TRP A 146 2.92 -5.69 -12.97
N GLN A 147 3.90 -5.38 -13.81
CA GLN A 147 5.28 -5.85 -13.69
C GLN A 147 6.32 -4.73 -13.70
N GLY A 148 5.94 -3.51 -14.11
CA GLY A 148 6.86 -2.38 -14.22
C GLY A 148 7.66 -2.42 -15.52
N LEU A 149 7.03 -2.80 -16.63
CA LEU A 149 7.67 -2.95 -17.95
C LEU A 149 7.66 -1.65 -18.77
N ASP A 150 7.17 -0.54 -18.22
CA ASP A 150 6.95 0.74 -18.92
C ASP A 150 6.08 0.57 -20.20
N ASP A 151 5.10 -0.33 -20.12
CA ASP A 151 4.11 -0.54 -21.18
C ASP A 151 2.78 0.13 -20.79
N LYS A 152 2.24 0.95 -21.70
CA LYS A 152 0.95 1.63 -21.57
C LYS A 152 -0.24 0.66 -21.48
N SER A 153 -0.01 -0.63 -21.73
CA SER A 153 -1.00 -1.69 -21.54
C SER A 153 -1.12 -2.15 -20.07
N GLU A 154 -0.13 -1.85 -19.23
CA GLU A 154 -0.16 -2.19 -17.80
C GLU A 154 -1.09 -1.28 -16.99
N PHE A 155 -1.37 -1.70 -15.76
CA PHE A 155 -2.02 -0.86 -14.77
C PHE A 155 -1.22 0.43 -14.56
N PRO A 156 -1.82 1.62 -14.71
CA PRO A 156 -1.11 2.89 -14.56
C PRO A 156 -0.53 3.05 -13.15
N ASN A 157 0.73 3.49 -13.05
CA ASN A 157 1.40 3.82 -11.78
C ASN A 157 1.31 2.69 -10.73
N GLY A 158 1.51 1.44 -11.16
CA GLY A 158 1.43 0.29 -10.26
C GLY A 158 2.49 0.26 -9.17
N ASP A 159 3.63 0.90 -9.40
CA ASP A 159 4.67 1.14 -8.40
C ASP A 159 4.22 2.16 -7.34
N ASP A 160 3.55 3.24 -7.75
CA ASP A 160 3.03 4.22 -6.79
C ASP A 160 1.97 3.62 -5.87
N LEU A 161 1.08 2.76 -6.40
CA LEU A 161 0.13 2.02 -5.54
C LEU A 161 0.85 1.07 -4.58
N ALA A 162 1.92 0.42 -5.03
CA ALA A 162 2.71 -0.46 -4.16
C ALA A 162 3.38 0.34 -3.03
N ARG A 163 3.98 1.50 -3.33
CA ARG A 163 4.56 2.41 -2.33
C ARG A 163 3.51 2.95 -1.37
N LEU A 164 2.35 3.38 -1.88
CA LEU A 164 1.23 3.84 -1.05
C LEU A 164 0.82 2.78 -0.04
N ILE A 165 0.79 1.51 -0.46
CA ILE A 165 0.48 0.40 0.43
C ILE A 165 1.58 0.19 1.48
N THR A 166 2.86 0.14 1.06
CA THR A 166 3.96 -0.21 1.96
C THR A 166 4.38 0.92 2.90
N ASP A 167 4.23 2.16 2.48
CA ASP A 167 4.80 3.31 3.17
C ASP A 167 3.74 4.03 4.02
N GLU A 168 2.47 3.93 3.61
CA GLU A 168 1.37 4.67 4.24
C GLU A 168 0.23 3.77 4.72
N ILE A 169 -0.52 3.13 3.81
CA ILE A 169 -1.74 2.40 4.15
C ILE A 169 -1.46 1.32 5.20
N TYR A 170 -0.49 0.43 4.95
CA TYR A 170 -0.23 -0.68 5.87
C TYR A 170 0.41 -0.21 7.18
N PRO A 171 1.47 0.63 7.19
CA PRO A 171 2.05 1.12 8.44
C PRO A 171 1.08 1.95 9.29
N LEU A 172 0.23 2.77 8.66
CA LEU A 172 -0.63 3.74 9.33
C LEU A 172 -2.10 3.30 9.39
N CYS A 173 -2.43 2.05 9.07
CA CYS A 173 -3.82 1.57 8.98
C CYS A 173 -4.67 1.89 10.23
N VAL A 174 -4.10 1.78 11.43
CA VAL A 174 -4.81 2.09 12.69
C VAL A 174 -5.14 3.58 12.78
N LYS A 175 -4.25 4.46 12.31
CA LYS A 175 -4.49 5.91 12.28
C LYS A 175 -5.72 6.21 11.41
N PHE A 176 -5.73 5.73 10.16
CA PHE A 176 -6.86 5.92 9.25
C PHE A 176 -8.16 5.34 9.80
N TYR A 177 -8.10 4.14 10.40
CA TYR A 177 -9.27 3.58 11.06
C TYR A 177 -9.80 4.51 12.17
N THR A 178 -8.92 5.00 13.05
CA THR A 178 -9.33 5.88 14.16
C THR A 178 -9.82 7.25 13.70
N GLU A 179 -9.29 7.78 12.60
CA GLU A 179 -9.77 9.01 11.97
C GLU A 179 -11.20 8.80 11.46
N ALA A 180 -11.46 7.74 10.71
CA ALA A 180 -12.79 7.40 10.24
C ALA A 180 -13.83 7.24 11.37
N GLN A 181 -13.42 6.69 12.53
CA GLN A 181 -14.32 6.59 13.69
C GLN A 181 -14.62 7.95 14.34
N ARG A 182 -13.69 8.91 14.26
CA ARG A 182 -13.92 10.28 14.78
C ARG A 182 -14.84 11.05 13.86
N ASP A 183 -14.61 10.97 12.55
CA ASP A 183 -15.43 11.67 11.56
C ASP A 183 -16.91 11.27 11.71
N VAL A 184 -17.20 9.98 11.88
CA VAL A 184 -18.57 9.49 12.15
C VAL A 184 -19.14 10.02 13.47
N ALA A 185 -18.34 10.04 14.54
CA ALA A 185 -18.80 10.52 15.84
C ALA A 185 -19.08 12.04 15.85
N ASP A 186 -18.27 12.81 15.12
CA ASP A 186 -18.46 14.24 14.98
C ASP A 186 -19.73 14.54 14.15
N GLU A 187 -19.98 13.80 13.05
CA GLU A 187 -21.22 13.88 12.27
C GLU A 187 -22.47 13.57 13.11
N ASP A 188 -22.44 12.51 13.93
CA ASP A 188 -23.56 12.13 14.80
C ASP A 188 -23.83 13.19 15.89
N SER A 189 -22.79 13.93 16.33
CA SER A 189 -22.91 14.95 17.38
C SER A 189 -23.54 16.26 16.89
N ASP A 190 -23.34 16.61 15.62
CA ASP A 190 -23.90 17.82 15.02
C ASP A 190 -25.42 17.69 14.77
N ASP A 191 -25.93 16.48 14.52
CA ASP A 191 -27.36 16.22 14.29
C ASP A 191 -28.23 16.32 15.57
N GLU A 192 -27.66 16.06 16.76
CA GLU A 192 -28.38 16.21 18.05
C GLU A 192 -28.52 17.68 18.52
N SER A 193 -27.90 18.64 17.83
CA SER A 193 -27.90 20.06 18.23
C SER A 193 -29.04 20.90 17.66
N SER A 194 -30.02 20.29 16.98
CA SER A 194 -31.22 20.98 16.49
C SER A 194 -32.21 21.26 17.64
N GLU A 195 -32.07 22.44 18.26
CA GLU A 195 -32.96 22.98 19.31
C GLU A 195 -34.46 22.85 18.94
N PRO A 196 -35.34 22.50 19.90
CA PRO A 196 -36.78 22.50 19.66
C PRO A 196 -37.28 23.94 19.44
N GLU A 197 -38.05 24.18 18.37
CA GLU A 197 -38.80 25.42 18.17
C GLU A 197 -39.59 25.75 19.43
N LEU A 198 -39.22 26.85 20.09
CA LEU A 198 -39.94 27.39 21.23
C LEU A 198 -41.32 27.89 20.76
N LEU A 199 -42.37 27.13 21.09
CA LEU A 199 -43.78 27.51 21.00
C LEU A 199 -44.15 28.61 22.01
#